data_AF-A0A7X1FRX3-F1
#
_entry.id   AF-A0A7X1FRX3-F1
#
_cell.length_a   1.000
_cell.length_b   1.000
_cell.length_c   1.000
_cell.angle_alpha   90.00
_cell.angle_beta   90.00
_cell.angle_gamma   90.00
#
_symmetry.space_group_name_H-M   'P 1'
#
loop_
_entity.id
_entity.type
_entity.pdbx_description
1 polymer ?
#
loop_
_entity_poly.entity_id
_entity_poly.type
_entity_poly.pdbx_seq_one_letter_code
_entity_poly.pdbx_strand_id
1 'polypeptide(L)'
;MIEEASTRFGIQASWIERVMQAESRGYTTLNGRPIRSRAGAMGLMQLMPATWMDMRMRLGLGTNPDDPRDNILAGTFFLRLMYDRFGYPGLFGAYNAGPAAYAAWLAGTRRLPGETVAYLDTVGSTSQPMSLTTQSAAPPPLFVVRRTVSEDRSSPTASEPQASLFAVRNVAP
;
A
#
# COMPACT_ATOMS: atom_id res chain seq x y z
N MET A 1 3.80 2.08 11.20
CA MET A 1 3.59 3.42 10.60
C MET A 1 3.48 3.34 9.08
N ILE A 2 4.57 3.34 8.28
CA ILE A 2 4.46 3.33 6.81
C ILE A 2 3.77 2.04 6.31
N GLU A 3 4.26 0.86 6.69
CA GLU A 3 3.63 -0.42 6.26
C GLU A 3 2.20 -0.61 6.78
N GLU A 4 1.91 -0.10 7.97
CA GLU A 4 0.58 -0.04 8.56
C GLU A 4 -0.37 0.81 7.70
N ALA A 5 0.06 2.00 7.29
CA ALA A 5 -0.72 2.90 6.45
C ALA A 5 -0.86 2.37 5.00
N SER A 6 0.23 1.80 4.45
CA SER A 6 0.27 1.12 3.15
C SER A 6 -0.78 0.01 3.08
N THR A 7 -0.75 -0.90 4.06
CA THR A 7 -1.70 -2.03 4.17
C THR A 7 -3.13 -1.54 4.41
N ARG A 8 -3.33 -0.54 5.29
CA ARG A 8 -4.66 -0.04 5.67
C ARG A 8 -5.38 0.70 4.54
N PHE A 9 -4.66 1.38 3.66
CA PHE A 9 -5.24 2.26 2.63
C PHE A 9 -4.96 1.83 1.18
N GLY A 10 -4.16 0.78 0.98
CA GLY A 10 -3.84 0.25 -0.36
C GLY A 10 -3.00 1.22 -1.19
N ILE A 11 -2.07 1.95 -0.55
CA ILE A 11 -1.11 2.85 -1.20
C ILE A 11 0.29 2.27 -1.02
N GLN A 12 1.07 2.16 -2.09
CA GLN A 12 2.39 1.53 -2.04
C GLN A 12 3.30 2.24 -1.01
N ALA A 13 3.99 1.48 -0.15
CA ALA A 13 4.92 2.03 0.85
C ALA A 13 5.94 3.00 0.22
N SER A 14 6.50 2.63 -0.94
CA SER A 14 7.43 3.47 -1.73
C SER A 14 6.83 4.79 -2.24
N TRP A 15 5.50 4.92 -2.33
CA TRP A 15 4.84 6.19 -2.66
C TRP A 15 4.71 7.07 -1.42
N ILE A 16 4.40 6.47 -0.26
CA ILE A 16 4.36 7.16 1.05
C ILE A 16 5.76 7.69 1.40
N GLU A 17 6.79 6.86 1.21
CA GLU A 17 8.20 7.23 1.43
C GLU A 17 8.64 8.38 0.53
N ARG A 18 8.35 8.34 -0.79
CA ARG A 18 8.70 9.42 -1.72
C ARG A 18 8.01 10.74 -1.36
N VAL A 19 6.73 10.70 -0.97
CA VAL A 19 6.01 11.88 -0.49
C VAL A 19 6.64 12.40 0.81
N MET A 20 6.82 11.56 1.82
CA MET A 20 7.46 11.96 3.09
C MET A 20 8.87 12.54 2.88
N GLN A 21 9.64 11.98 1.94
CA GLN A 21 10.97 12.48 1.60
C GLN A 21 10.93 13.85 0.91
N ALA A 22 9.98 14.08 0.01
CA ALA A 22 9.78 15.38 -0.65
C ALA A 22 9.25 16.46 0.33
N GLU A 23 8.31 16.09 1.20
CA GLU A 23 7.65 17.01 2.14
C GLU A 23 8.51 17.41 3.34
N SER A 24 9.14 16.44 4.02
CA SER A 24 9.86 16.67 5.29
C SER A 24 11.29 16.14 5.31
N ARG A 25 11.71 15.37 4.29
CA ARG A 25 12.95 14.57 4.30
C ARG A 25 13.01 13.57 5.47
N GLY A 26 11.86 13.15 5.98
CA GLY A 26 11.74 12.28 7.15
C GLY A 26 11.93 12.96 8.51
N TYR A 27 12.07 14.29 8.56
CA TYR A 27 12.25 15.02 9.83
C TYR A 27 10.92 15.40 10.48
N THR A 28 10.74 15.03 11.74
CA THR A 28 9.63 15.51 12.59
C THR A 28 9.89 16.90 13.16
N THR A 29 11.16 17.30 13.28
CA THR A 29 11.59 18.57 13.89
C THR A 29 12.68 19.26 13.09
N LEU A 30 12.70 20.58 13.14
CA LEU A 30 13.76 21.44 12.62
C LEU A 30 14.13 22.45 13.71
N ASN A 31 15.43 22.58 14.01
CA ASN A 31 15.95 23.47 15.06
C ASN A 31 15.25 23.30 16.44
N GLY A 32 14.98 22.05 16.83
CA GLY A 32 14.33 21.72 18.10
C GLY A 32 12.82 22.04 18.18
N ARG A 33 12.18 22.40 17.06
CA ARG A 33 10.74 22.66 16.97
C ARG A 33 10.07 21.73 15.96
N PRO A 34 8.78 21.39 16.09
CA PRO A 34 8.06 20.60 15.09
C PRO A 34 8.13 21.22 13.69
N ILE A 35 8.28 20.38 12.67
CA ILE A 35 8.48 20.85 11.29
C ILE A 35 7.22 21.56 10.75
N ARG A 36 7.39 22.77 10.21
CA ARG A 36 6.31 23.56 9.60
C ARG A 36 6.77 24.23 8.32
N SER A 37 5.95 24.21 7.27
CA SER A 37 6.17 25.05 6.09
C SER A 37 5.82 26.52 6.37
N ARG A 38 6.25 27.42 5.48
CA ARG A 38 5.85 28.84 5.54
C ARG A 38 4.33 29.07 5.42
N ALA A 39 3.62 28.12 4.80
CA ALA A 39 2.17 28.15 4.67
C ALA A 39 1.43 27.49 5.87
N GLY A 40 2.17 26.93 6.84
CA GLY A 40 1.60 26.28 8.01
C GLY A 40 1.30 24.78 7.85
N ALA A 41 1.85 24.12 6.83
CA ALA A 41 1.78 22.67 6.68
C ALA A 41 2.54 21.94 7.81
N MET A 42 2.10 20.76 8.22
CA MET A 42 2.48 20.15 9.51
C MET A 42 2.96 18.70 9.41
N GLY A 43 4.02 18.37 10.16
CA GLY A 43 4.53 17.01 10.38
C GLY A 43 5.17 16.36 9.15
N LEU A 44 5.39 15.05 9.23
CA LEU A 44 6.17 14.27 8.24
C LEU A 44 5.63 14.32 6.81
N MET A 45 4.31 14.37 6.65
CA MET A 45 3.65 14.43 5.35
C MET A 45 3.11 15.83 5.00
N GLN A 46 3.57 16.86 5.73
CA GLN A 46 3.23 18.29 5.54
C GLN A 46 1.74 18.52 5.23
N LEU A 47 0.87 18.08 6.14
CA LEU A 47 -0.57 18.31 5.99
C LEU A 47 -0.94 19.75 6.33
N MET A 48 -1.72 20.39 5.46
CA MET A 48 -2.35 21.67 5.77
C MET A 48 -3.35 21.51 6.94
N PRO A 49 -3.55 22.52 7.81
CA PRO A 49 -4.36 22.38 9.02
C PRO A 49 -5.80 21.90 8.79
N ALA A 50 -6.45 22.35 7.71
CA ALA A 50 -7.79 21.89 7.32
C ALA A 50 -7.77 20.40 6.95
N THR A 51 -6.86 19.99 6.06
CA THR A 51 -6.68 18.58 5.66
C THR A 51 -6.37 17.68 6.85
N TRP A 52 -5.49 18.11 7.76
CA TRP A 52 -5.24 17.39 9.01
C TRP A 52 -6.53 17.20 9.81
N MET A 53 -7.31 18.27 10.03
CA MET A 53 -8.56 18.21 10.79
C MET A 53 -9.56 17.22 10.18
N ASP A 54 -9.78 17.29 8.87
CA ASP A 54 -10.69 16.39 8.15
C ASP A 54 -10.23 14.93 8.26
N MET A 55 -8.94 14.65 8.03
CA MET A 55 -8.42 13.28 8.07
C MET A 55 -8.43 12.71 9.48
N ARG A 56 -8.04 13.48 10.51
CA ARG A 56 -8.05 13.00 11.91
C ARG A 56 -9.46 12.67 12.40
N MET A 57 -10.47 13.44 11.98
CA MET A 57 -11.87 13.16 12.32
C MET A 57 -12.38 11.89 11.65
N ARG A 58 -12.10 11.71 10.34
CA ARG A 58 -12.52 10.53 9.58
C ARG A 58 -11.83 9.23 10.00
N LEU A 59 -10.64 9.32 10.60
CA LEU A 59 -9.83 8.17 11.03
C LEU A 59 -9.83 7.91 12.54
N GLY A 60 -10.38 8.81 13.36
CA GLY A 60 -10.41 8.70 14.82
C GLY A 60 -9.04 8.87 15.49
N LEU A 61 -8.18 9.76 14.95
CA LEU A 61 -6.80 9.95 15.39
C LEU A 61 -6.68 10.91 16.60
N GLY A 62 -5.47 11.00 17.16
CA GLY A 62 -5.10 11.97 18.19
C GLY A 62 -5.10 13.42 17.69
N THR A 63 -5.16 14.39 18.62
CA THR A 63 -5.21 15.83 18.28
C THR A 63 -3.87 16.40 17.82
N ASN A 64 -2.77 15.72 18.12
CA ASN A 64 -1.40 16.17 17.82
C ASN A 64 -1.01 15.90 16.35
N PRO A 65 -0.86 16.92 15.48
CA PRO A 65 -0.39 16.73 14.10
C PRO A 65 1.09 16.33 14.00
N ASP A 66 1.83 16.42 15.10
CA ASP A 66 3.26 16.08 15.18
C ASP A 66 3.51 14.64 15.64
N ASP A 67 2.46 13.89 15.99
CA ASP A 67 2.60 12.46 16.19
C ASP A 67 2.96 11.79 14.84
N PRO A 68 4.12 11.10 14.73
CA PRO A 68 4.58 10.56 13.46
C PRO A 68 3.62 9.54 12.86
N ARG A 69 2.98 8.72 13.70
CA ARG A 69 2.08 7.65 13.24
C ARG A 69 0.78 8.24 12.72
N ASP A 70 0.16 9.13 13.49
CA ASP A 70 -1.12 9.72 13.10
C ASP A 70 -0.96 10.67 11.90
N ASN A 71 0.16 11.40 11.79
CA ASN A 71 0.47 12.21 10.60
C ASN A 71 0.65 11.33 9.35
N ILE A 72 1.35 10.19 9.45
CA ILE A 72 1.50 9.23 8.34
C ILE A 72 0.16 8.60 7.97
N LEU A 73 -0.67 8.22 8.94
CA LEU A 73 -2.00 7.65 8.68
C LEU A 73 -2.92 8.67 7.99
N ALA A 74 -2.96 9.91 8.46
CA ALA A 74 -3.73 10.99 7.86
C ALA A 74 -3.26 11.32 6.45
N GLY A 75 -1.94 11.43 6.22
CA GLY A 75 -1.37 11.77 4.92
C GLY A 75 -1.53 10.65 3.89
N THR A 76 -1.37 9.39 4.31
CA THR A 76 -1.61 8.24 3.43
C THR A 76 -3.09 8.10 3.06
N PHE A 77 -4.01 8.35 4.00
CA PHE A 77 -5.44 8.37 3.68
C PHE A 77 -5.77 9.53 2.72
N PHE A 78 -5.18 10.71 2.90
CA PHE A 78 -5.35 11.81 1.94
C PHE A 78 -4.78 11.46 0.56
N LEU A 79 -3.60 10.84 0.46
CA LEU A 79 -3.07 10.28 -0.80
C LEU A 79 -4.04 9.28 -1.44
N ARG A 80 -4.71 8.43 -0.66
CA ARG A 80 -5.71 7.50 -1.18
C ARG A 80 -6.88 8.23 -1.83
N LEU A 81 -7.41 9.26 -1.18
CA LEU A 81 -8.50 10.09 -1.75
C LEU A 81 -8.05 10.81 -3.04
N MET A 82 -6.78 11.20 -3.14
CA MET A 82 -6.23 11.79 -4.36
C MET A 82 -6.03 10.74 -5.47
N TYR A 83 -5.63 9.52 -5.13
CA TYR A 83 -5.55 8.39 -6.06
C TYR A 83 -6.92 7.99 -6.61
N ASP A 84 -7.94 7.88 -5.75
CA ASP A 84 -9.32 7.58 -6.16
C ASP A 84 -9.90 8.61 -7.12
N ARG A 85 -9.47 9.88 -7.00
CA ARG A 85 -10.00 10.99 -7.81
C ARG A 85 -9.19 11.30 -9.07
N PHE A 86 -7.87 11.09 -9.05
CA PHE A 86 -6.96 11.55 -10.11
C PHE A 86 -6.00 10.47 -10.64
N GLY A 87 -6.03 9.26 -10.08
CA GLY A 87 -5.19 8.14 -10.50
C GLY A 87 -3.68 8.40 -10.34
N TYR A 88 -2.87 7.64 -11.08
CA TYR A 88 -1.43 7.86 -11.20
C TYR A 88 -1.09 8.52 -12.54
N PRO A 89 -0.18 9.51 -12.60
CA PRO A 89 0.54 10.15 -11.49
C PRO A 89 -0.25 11.29 -10.80
N GLY A 90 -1.53 11.49 -11.15
CA GLY A 90 -2.31 12.65 -10.75
C GLY A 90 -2.48 12.85 -9.24
N LEU A 91 -2.45 11.77 -8.45
CA LEU A 91 -2.54 11.83 -6.99
C LEU A 91 -1.50 12.77 -6.36
N PHE A 92 -0.27 12.78 -6.88
CA PHE A 92 0.83 13.56 -6.31
C PHE A 92 0.67 15.06 -6.60
N GLY A 93 0.26 15.39 -7.83
CA GLY A 93 -0.02 16.77 -8.21
C GLY A 93 -1.21 17.34 -7.45
N ALA A 94 -2.24 16.52 -7.21
CA ALA A 94 -3.40 16.90 -6.40
C ALA A 94 -3.09 17.00 -4.89
N TYR A 95 -2.17 16.17 -4.38
CA TYR A 95 -1.69 16.27 -3.00
C TYR A 95 -0.96 17.60 -2.76
N ASN A 96 -0.01 17.94 -3.65
CA ASN A 96 0.83 19.15 -3.53
C ASN A 96 0.09 20.46 -3.86
N ALA A 97 -0.62 20.54 -5.00
CA ALA A 97 -1.35 21.77 -5.38
C ALA A 97 -2.71 21.92 -4.66
N GLY A 98 -3.20 20.85 -4.04
CA GLY A 98 -4.57 20.72 -3.55
C GLY A 98 -5.56 20.30 -4.65
N PRO A 99 -6.60 19.50 -4.30
CA PRO A 99 -7.48 18.85 -5.27
C PRO A 99 -8.27 19.81 -6.15
N ALA A 100 -8.66 20.98 -5.63
CA ALA A 100 -9.40 21.99 -6.38
C ALA A 100 -8.52 22.68 -7.45
N ALA A 101 -7.28 23.02 -7.12
CA ALA A 101 -6.35 23.63 -8.07
C ALA A 101 -5.92 22.63 -9.16
N TYR A 102 -5.71 21.36 -8.79
CA TYR A 102 -5.38 20.31 -9.75
C TYR A 102 -6.56 19.99 -10.69
N ALA A 103 -7.79 19.92 -10.18
CA ALA A 103 -8.98 19.77 -11.01
C ALA A 103 -9.20 20.97 -11.97
N ALA A 104 -8.95 22.20 -11.51
CA ALA A 104 -9.01 23.39 -12.37
C ALA A 104 -7.94 23.38 -13.47
N TRP A 105 -6.76 22.83 -13.20
CA TRP A 105 -5.73 22.61 -14.21
C TRP A 105 -6.14 21.56 -15.24
N LEU A 106 -6.68 20.41 -14.82
CA LEU A 106 -7.21 19.40 -15.74
C LEU A 106 -8.37 19.94 -16.61
N ALA A 107 -9.17 20.88 -16.09
CA ALA A 107 -10.21 21.58 -16.83
C ALA A 107 -9.70 22.72 -17.73
N GLY A 108 -8.38 22.98 -17.77
CA GLY A 108 -7.78 24.06 -18.56
C GLY A 108 -8.04 25.49 -18.04
N THR A 109 -8.73 25.65 -16.90
CA THR A 109 -9.11 26.96 -16.35
C THR A 109 -8.02 27.61 -15.49
N ARG A 110 -6.99 26.85 -15.11
CA ARG A 110 -5.84 27.32 -14.33
C ARG A 110 -4.53 26.69 -14.82
N ARG A 111 -3.41 27.41 -14.74
CA ARG A 111 -2.08 26.81 -14.90
C ARG A 111 -1.65 26.08 -13.62
N LEU A 112 -1.06 24.90 -13.77
CA LEU A 112 -0.44 24.19 -12.64
C LEU A 112 0.75 25.01 -12.11
N PRO A 113 0.94 25.15 -10.78
CA PRO A 113 2.12 25.82 -10.23
C PRO A 113 3.41 25.13 -10.65
N GLY A 114 4.47 25.90 -10.93
CA GLY A 114 5.77 25.35 -11.33
C GLY A 114 6.40 24.45 -10.26
N GLU A 115 6.16 24.76 -8.98
CA GLU A 115 6.52 23.91 -7.84
C GLU A 115 5.87 22.51 -7.93
N THR A 116 4.58 22.44 -8.30
CA THR A 116 3.87 21.16 -8.45
C THR A 116 4.35 20.37 -9.68
N VAL A 117 4.82 21.03 -10.73
CA VAL A 117 5.47 20.36 -11.88
C VAL A 117 6.77 19.70 -11.41
N ALA A 118 7.65 20.46 -10.73
CA ALA A 118 8.89 19.92 -10.18
C ALA A 118 8.66 18.83 -9.11
N TYR A 119 7.56 18.93 -8.36
CA TYR A 119 7.12 17.90 -7.43
C TYR A 119 6.74 16.60 -8.16
N LEU A 120 5.96 16.69 -9.24
CA LEU A 120 5.62 15.54 -10.10
C LEU A 120 6.86 14.90 -10.71
N ASP A 121 7.87 15.67 -11.12
CA ASP A 121 9.16 15.14 -11.58
C ASP A 121 9.93 14.42 -10.46
N THR A 122 9.72 14.79 -9.19
CA THR A 122 10.41 14.20 -8.04
C THR A 122 9.72 12.93 -7.51
N VAL A 123 8.38 12.92 -7.40
CA VAL A 123 7.63 11.79 -6.80
C VAL A 123 6.78 10.99 -7.80
N GLY A 124 6.41 11.59 -8.94
CA GLY A 124 5.66 10.93 -10.01
C GLY A 124 6.56 10.20 -11.01
N SER A 125 7.79 10.66 -11.20
CA SER A 125 8.77 10.01 -12.08
C SER A 125 9.68 9.08 -11.30
N THR A 126 9.43 7.78 -11.40
CA THR A 126 10.50 6.79 -11.23
C THR A 126 10.22 5.62 -12.15
N SER A 127 11.13 5.40 -13.12
CA SER A 127 11.27 4.10 -13.76
C SER A 127 11.50 3.07 -12.66
N GLN A 128 10.47 2.29 -12.34
CA GLN A 128 10.70 1.07 -11.56
C GLN A 128 11.69 0.24 -12.37
N PRO A 129 12.85 -0.16 -11.83
CA PRO A 129 13.38 -1.45 -12.22
C PRO A 129 12.27 -2.42 -11.82
N MET A 130 11.50 -2.88 -12.81
CA MET A 130 10.60 -3.98 -12.55
C MET A 130 11.49 -5.12 -12.08
N SER A 131 11.46 -5.43 -10.78
CA SER A 131 11.67 -6.80 -10.34
C SER A 131 10.49 -7.60 -10.88
N LEU A 132 10.54 -7.85 -12.20
CA LEU A 132 9.99 -9.04 -12.79
C LEU A 132 10.74 -10.18 -12.11
N THR A 133 10.25 -10.56 -10.93
CA THR A 133 10.36 -11.94 -10.50
C THR A 133 9.62 -12.71 -11.58
N THR A 134 10.36 -13.11 -12.61
CA THR A 134 9.95 -14.11 -13.58
C THR A 134 9.77 -15.38 -12.79
N GLN A 135 8.60 -15.50 -12.18
CA GLN A 135 8.11 -16.71 -11.55
C GLN A 135 7.77 -17.66 -12.70
N SER A 136 8.82 -18.15 -13.35
CA SER A 136 8.76 -19.25 -14.32
C SER A 136 8.46 -20.51 -13.54
N ALA A 137 7.20 -20.62 -13.12
CA ALA A 137 6.61 -21.86 -12.66
C ALA A 137 6.52 -22.76 -13.89
N ALA A 138 7.61 -23.49 -14.17
CA ALA A 138 7.57 -24.58 -15.11
C ALA A 138 6.46 -25.55 -14.67
N PRO A 139 5.58 -26.01 -15.57
CA PRO A 139 4.59 -27.02 -15.22
C PRO A 139 5.31 -28.29 -14.76
N PRO A 140 4.80 -29.00 -13.73
CA PRO A 140 5.41 -30.25 -13.31
C PRO A 140 5.38 -31.26 -14.48
N PRO A 141 6.45 -32.04 -14.70
CA PRO A 141 6.44 -33.08 -15.72
C PRO A 141 5.37 -34.12 -15.38
N LEU A 142 4.42 -34.32 -16.30
CA LEU A 142 3.43 -35.39 -16.23
C LEU A 142 4.12 -36.75 -16.41
N PHE A 143 4.54 -37.35 -15.30
CA PHE A 143 5.05 -38.73 -15.28
C PHE A 143 3.91 -39.73 -15.50
N VAL A 144 3.63 -40.04 -16.76
CA VAL A 144 2.79 -41.18 -17.14
C VAL A 144 3.60 -42.47 -16.97
N VAL A 145 3.49 -43.09 -15.79
CA VAL A 145 4.00 -44.44 -15.56
C VAL A 145 3.10 -45.44 -16.30
N ARG A 146 3.54 -45.89 -17.49
CA ARG A 146 2.91 -47.02 -18.18
C ARG A 146 3.08 -48.27 -17.34
N ARG A 147 1.97 -48.83 -16.85
CA ARG A 147 1.90 -50.18 -16.28
C ARG A 147 2.34 -51.20 -17.33
N THR A 148 3.42 -51.94 -17.04
CA THR A 148 3.74 -53.21 -17.70
C THR A 148 3.60 -54.32 -16.66
N VAL A 149 2.67 -55.23 -16.91
CA VAL A 149 2.51 -56.47 -16.14
C VAL A 149 3.52 -57.49 -16.65
N SER A 150 4.25 -58.14 -15.75
CA SER A 150 4.83 -59.49 -15.91
C SER A 150 5.12 -60.06 -14.50
N GLU A 151 4.89 -61.37 -14.34
CA GLU A 151 5.18 -62.17 -13.14
C GLU A 151 6.70 -62.21 -12.80
N ASP A 152 7.21 -62.67 -11.65
CA ASP A 152 6.85 -63.87 -10.88
C ASP A 152 7.51 -63.87 -9.47
N ARG A 153 6.97 -64.71 -8.58
CA ARG A 153 7.57 -65.38 -7.40
C ARG A 153 7.76 -64.65 -6.05
N SER A 154 7.16 -65.31 -5.04
CA SER A 154 7.61 -65.45 -3.64
C SER A 154 7.10 -64.47 -2.57
N SER A 155 5.87 -64.74 -2.11
CA SER A 155 5.37 -64.58 -0.72
C SER A 155 6.22 -65.44 0.29
N PRO A 156 6.05 -65.38 1.64
CA PRO A 156 4.84 -64.91 2.36
C PRO A 156 5.02 -64.22 3.75
N THR A 157 3.88 -63.87 4.37
CA THR A 157 3.63 -63.77 5.82
C THR A 157 4.32 -62.61 6.58
N ALA A 158 3.70 -61.81 7.47
CA ALA A 158 2.32 -61.38 7.75
C ALA A 158 2.42 -60.15 8.72
N SER A 159 1.40 -59.44 9.23
CA SER A 159 -0.07 -59.62 9.24
C SER A 159 -0.77 -58.25 9.21
N GLU A 160 -1.90 -58.19 8.50
CA GLU A 160 -3.05 -57.30 8.77
C GLU A 160 -3.98 -57.97 9.84
N PRO A 161 -5.07 -57.38 10.41
CA PRO A 161 -5.95 -56.43 9.72
C PRO A 161 -6.81 -55.41 10.55
N GLN A 162 -7.61 -54.63 9.82
CA GLN A 162 -8.85 -53.90 10.21
C GLN A 162 -8.72 -52.66 11.12
N ALA A 163 -9.20 -51.47 10.76
CA ALA A 163 -10.46 -51.01 10.14
C ALA A 163 -11.65 -50.89 11.12
N SER A 164 -12.10 -49.65 11.31
CA SER A 164 -13.46 -49.18 11.71
C SER A 164 -13.38 -47.64 11.66
N LEU A 165 -14.13 -46.89 10.85
CA LEU A 165 -15.55 -46.97 10.50
C LEU A 165 -16.44 -46.80 11.74
N PHE A 166 -16.61 -45.54 12.17
CA PHE A 166 -17.78 -45.11 12.94
C PHE A 166 -18.28 -43.76 12.43
N ALA A 167 -19.59 -43.62 12.40
CA ALA A 167 -20.29 -42.47 11.85
C ALA A 167 -21.40 -42.02 12.80
N VAL A 168 -21.81 -40.76 12.67
CA VAL A 168 -23.13 -40.23 13.05
C VAL A 168 -23.46 -40.18 14.56
N ARG A 169 -23.66 -38.97 15.09
CA ARG A 169 -25.03 -38.49 15.39
C ARG A 169 -25.07 -36.97 15.61
N ASN A 170 -26.00 -36.33 14.90
CA ASN A 170 -26.45 -34.96 15.16
C ASN A 170 -27.90 -35.07 15.65
N VAL A 171 -28.22 -34.57 16.84
CA VAL A 171 -29.58 -34.55 17.39
C VAL A 171 -29.76 -33.32 18.27
N ALA A 172 -30.65 -32.43 17.84
CA ALA A 172 -31.43 -31.51 18.67
C ALA A 172 -32.71 -31.17 17.89
N PRO A 173 -33.85 -31.05 18.58
CA PRO A 173 -34.57 -29.79 18.59
C PRO A 173 -34.54 -29.12 19.99
#